data_AF-A0A915V5Z1-F1
#
_entry.id   AF-A0A915V5Z1-F1
#
_cell.length_a   1.000
_cell.length_b   1.000
_cell.length_c   1.000
_cell.angle_alpha   90.00
_cell.angle_beta   90.00
_cell.angle_gamma   90.00
#
_symmetry.space_group_name_H-M   'P 1'
#
loop_
_entity.id
_entity.type
_entity.pdbx_description
1 polymer ?
#
loop_
_entity_poly.entity_id
_entity_poly.type
_entity_poly.pdbx_seq_one_letter_code
_entity_poly.pdbx_strand_id
1 'polypeptide(L)'
;MQLIYRGAKYETSEQHIALVESGTKGLYRGAQWVGQKAAETVPQPNHVLCWRGVTYQTNRAPVATTAPKASAAPSVVPQRRRDSWVEAHRHAILKTLERRLQVARSQGNKELISLLEEEWQQFA
;
A
#
# COMPACT_ATOMS: atom_id res chain seq x y z
N MET A 1 16.45 25.67 11.96
CA MET A 1 17.45 24.59 12.16
C MET A 1 17.94 24.15 10.78
N GLN A 2 19.26 24.12 10.54
CA GLN A 2 19.81 23.65 9.25
C GLN A 2 19.72 22.12 9.19
N LEU A 3 19.14 21.59 8.12
CA LEU A 3 19.01 20.14 7.92
C LEU A 3 20.36 19.59 7.43
N ILE A 4 20.90 18.61 8.14
CA ILE A 4 22.17 17.96 7.79
C ILE A 4 21.92 16.46 7.64
N TYR A 5 22.17 15.92 6.45
CA TYR A 5 22.11 14.49 6.20
C TYR A 5 23.45 14.00 5.62
N ARG A 6 24.03 12.97 6.25
CA ARG A 6 25.37 12.42 5.90
C ARG A 6 26.48 13.47 5.76
N GLY A 7 26.44 14.51 6.60
CA GLY A 7 27.44 15.60 6.58
C GLY A 7 27.22 16.66 5.51
N ALA A 8 26.28 16.46 4.57
CA ALA A 8 25.87 17.50 3.63
C ALA A 8 24.83 18.42 4.29
N LYS A 9 25.07 19.73 4.21
CA LYS A 9 24.13 20.76 4.65
C LYS A 9 23.12 21.00 3.53
N TYR A 10 21.85 20.86 3.83
CA TYR A 10 20.77 21.16 2.90
C TYR A 10 20.30 22.59 3.15
N GLU A 11 20.22 23.36 2.07
CA GLU A 11 19.43 24.60 2.08
C GLU A 11 17.96 24.22 2.07
N THR A 12 17.27 24.53 3.17
CA THR A 12 15.81 24.39 3.22
C THR A 12 15.23 25.52 2.36
N SER A 13 14.71 25.17 1.18
CA SER A 13 13.85 26.09 0.45
C SER A 13 12.49 26.14 1.16
N GLU A 14 12.12 27.32 1.64
CA GLU A 14 10.80 27.58 2.23
C GLU A 14 9.75 27.64 1.10
N GLN A 15 9.42 26.48 0.53
CA GLN A 15 8.34 26.36 -0.43
C GLN A 15 7.00 26.35 0.32
N HIS A 16 6.47 27.54 0.57
CA HIS A 16 5.13 27.72 1.13
C HIS A 16 4.08 27.48 0.04
N ILE A 17 3.62 26.23 -0.08
CA ILE A 17 2.45 25.90 -0.90
C ILE A 17 1.20 26.17 -0.06
N ALA A 18 0.30 27.01 -0.57
CA ALA A 18 -1.00 27.23 0.07
C ALA A 18 -1.80 25.92 0.05
N LEU A 19 -2.29 25.49 1.22
CA LEU A 19 -3.06 24.26 1.39
C LEU A 19 -4.54 24.59 1.65
N VAL A 20 -5.44 23.82 1.05
CA VAL A 20 -6.90 23.91 1.21
C VAL A 20 -7.42 22.53 1.61
N GLU A 21 -8.52 22.47 2.35
CA GLU A 21 -9.15 21.20 2.73
C GLU A 21 -9.57 20.41 1.49
N SER A 22 -9.17 19.13 1.42
CA SER A 22 -9.45 18.25 0.28
C SER A 22 -10.87 17.67 0.29
N GLY A 23 -11.68 18.01 1.29
CA GLY A 23 -13.01 17.44 1.54
C GLY A 23 -12.99 16.06 2.21
N THR A 24 -11.82 15.41 2.29
CA THR A 24 -11.65 14.14 2.99
C THR A 24 -11.51 14.40 4.49
N LYS A 25 -12.42 13.85 5.30
CA LYS A 25 -12.38 13.96 6.75
C LYS A 25 -12.57 12.57 7.37
N GLY A 26 -11.98 12.34 8.54
CA GLY A 26 -12.08 11.05 9.21
C GLY A 26 -11.63 11.12 10.67
N LEU A 27 -11.66 9.96 11.32
CA LEU A 27 -11.10 9.79 12.66
C LEU A 27 -9.83 8.95 12.55
N TYR A 28 -8.70 9.50 12.99
CA TYR A 28 -7.45 8.78 13.11
C TYR A 28 -7.07 8.67 14.58
N ARG A 29 -7.04 7.44 15.11
CA ARG A 29 -6.72 7.13 16.52
C ARG A 29 -7.56 7.95 17.52
N GLY A 30 -8.85 8.16 17.21
CA GLY A 30 -9.77 8.93 18.05
C GLY A 30 -9.66 10.45 17.90
N ALA A 31 -8.70 10.97 17.13
CA ALA A 31 -8.61 12.39 16.78
C ALA A 31 -9.26 12.66 15.42
N GLN A 32 -9.90 13.83 15.27
CA GLN A 32 -10.38 14.27 13.96
C GLN A 32 -9.20 14.56 13.04
N TRP A 33 -9.28 14.02 11.83
CA TRP A 33 -8.29 14.21 10.78
C TRP A 33 -8.97 14.81 9.56
N VAL A 34 -8.33 15.82 8.97
CA VAL A 34 -8.78 16.49 7.75
C VAL A 34 -7.67 16.41 6.72
N GLY A 35 -7.98 15.85 5.56
CA GLY A 35 -7.10 15.84 4.41
C GLY A 35 -6.92 17.25 3.87
N GLN A 36 -5.68 17.59 3.54
CA GLN A 36 -5.31 18.85 2.91
C GLN A 36 -4.74 18.57 1.52
N LYS A 37 -5.00 19.46 0.56
CA LYS A 37 -4.45 19.46 -0.79
C LYS A 37 -3.90 20.83 -1.14
N ALA A 38 -3.06 20.94 -2.15
CA ALA A 38 -2.62 22.24 -2.67
C ALA A 38 -3.83 23.06 -3.16
N ALA A 39 -3.83 24.36 -2.86
CA ALA A 39 -4.84 25.32 -3.31
C ALA A 39 -4.85 25.46 -4.83
N GLU A 40 -3.64 25.48 -5.41
CA GLU A 40 -3.40 25.59 -6.83
C GLU A 40 -2.88 24.28 -7.40
N THR A 41 -3.16 24.05 -8.68
CA THR A 41 -2.59 22.91 -9.42
C THR A 41 -1.09 23.11 -9.54
N VAL A 42 -0.32 22.33 -8.79
CA VAL A 42 1.14 22.34 -8.88
C VAL A 42 1.54 21.85 -10.30
N PRO A 43 2.25 22.66 -11.10
CA PRO A 43 2.66 22.25 -12.43
C PRO A 43 3.61 21.05 -12.32
N GLN A 44 3.24 19.94 -12.95
CA GLN A 44 4.11 18.78 -12.99
C GLN A 44 5.21 19.00 -14.04
N PRO A 45 6.49 18.83 -13.68
CA PRO A 45 7.59 18.99 -14.62
C PRO A 45 7.51 17.91 -15.70
N ASN A 46 7.62 18.33 -16.97
CA ASN A 46 7.67 17.40 -18.09
C ASN A 46 9.08 16.85 -18.27
N HIS A 47 9.34 15.67 -17.71
CA HIS A 47 10.61 15.00 -17.90
C HIS A 47 10.58 14.10 -19.13
N VAL A 48 11.66 14.14 -19.93
CA VAL A 48 11.95 13.15 -20.96
C VAL A 48 12.78 12.06 -20.32
N LEU A 49 12.23 10.86 -20.23
CA LEU A 49 12.84 9.70 -19.60
C LEU A 49 13.11 8.61 -20.64
N CYS A 50 14.07 7.73 -20.37
CA CYS A 50 14.42 6.62 -21.26
C CYS A 50 14.47 5.32 -20.46
N TRP A 51 13.70 4.32 -20.90
CA TRP A 51 13.73 2.97 -20.34
C TRP A 51 14.01 1.96 -21.45
N ARG A 52 15.12 1.22 -21.34
CA ARG A 52 15.55 0.21 -22.33
C ARG A 52 15.58 0.73 -23.78
N GLY A 53 16.05 1.96 -23.97
CA GLY A 53 16.12 2.61 -25.29
C GLY A 53 14.79 3.20 -25.78
N VAL A 54 13.70 3.08 -25.03
CA VAL A 54 12.41 3.69 -25.36
C VAL A 54 12.24 4.98 -24.57
N THR A 55 12.04 6.10 -25.29
CA THR A 55 11.81 7.42 -24.69
C THR A 55 10.34 7.63 -24.36
N TYR A 56 10.05 8.12 -23.15
CA TYR A 56 8.70 8.49 -22.71
C TYR A 56 8.71 9.83 -21.97
N GLN A 57 7.54 10.47 -21.89
CA GLN A 57 7.35 11.80 -21.31
C GLN A 57 6.27 11.75 -20.22
N THR A 58 6.50 12.46 -19.11
CA THR A 58 5.59 12.44 -17.94
C THR A 58 4.25 13.14 -18.22
N ASN A 59 4.22 14.16 -19.09
CA ASN A 59 2.99 14.95 -19.34
C ASN A 59 2.17 14.47 -20.55
N ARG A 60 2.44 13.27 -21.09
CA ARG A 60 1.63 12.76 -22.20
C ARG A 60 0.28 12.28 -21.68
N ALA A 61 -0.81 12.62 -22.39
CA ALA A 61 -2.12 12.00 -22.17
C ALA A 61 -1.94 10.48 -22.03
N PRO A 62 -2.69 9.81 -21.12
CA PRO A 62 -2.52 8.38 -20.88
C PRO A 62 -2.54 7.68 -22.23
N VAL A 63 -1.38 7.10 -22.60
CA VAL A 63 -1.29 6.29 -23.82
C VAL A 63 -2.28 5.16 -23.57
N ALA A 64 -3.39 5.15 -24.32
CA ALA A 64 -4.32 4.05 -24.28
C ALA A 64 -3.47 2.79 -24.46
N THR A 65 -3.45 1.95 -23.43
CA THR A 65 -2.70 0.70 -23.45
C THR A 65 -3.32 -0.15 -24.55
N THR A 66 -2.85 0.01 -25.78
CA THR A 66 -2.97 -1.04 -26.78
C THR A 66 -2.08 -2.13 -26.25
N ALA A 67 -2.68 -3.00 -25.42
CA ALA A 67 -2.02 -4.18 -24.93
C ALA A 67 -1.38 -4.83 -26.16
N PRO A 68 -0.04 -4.95 -26.22
CA PRO A 68 0.58 -5.68 -27.30
C PRO A 68 -0.07 -7.05 -27.26
N LYS A 69 -0.74 -7.42 -28.37
CA LYS A 69 -1.37 -8.74 -28.54
C LYS A 69 -0.31 -9.74 -28.12
N ALA A 70 -0.51 -10.36 -26.95
CA ALA A 70 0.50 -11.17 -26.32
C ALA A 70 0.86 -12.27 -27.32
N SER A 71 2.03 -12.16 -27.94
CA SER A 71 2.64 -13.32 -28.56
C SER A 71 2.88 -14.26 -27.40
N ALA A 72 2.15 -15.38 -27.38
CA ALA A 72 2.17 -16.37 -26.33
C ALA A 72 3.55 -17.02 -26.28
N ALA A 73 4.53 -16.31 -25.70
CA ALA A 73 5.72 -16.94 -25.20
C ALA A 73 5.30 -17.75 -23.97
N PRO A 74 5.61 -19.06 -23.90
CA PRO A 74 5.31 -19.86 -22.72
C PRO A 74 6.13 -19.29 -21.57
N SER A 75 5.47 -18.54 -20.69
CA SER A 75 6.04 -18.06 -19.44
C SER A 75 6.18 -19.27 -18.51
N VAL A 76 7.35 -19.90 -18.55
CA VAL A 76 7.74 -20.90 -17.55
C VAL A 76 8.09 -20.17 -16.27
N VAL A 77 7.07 -19.61 -15.61
CA VAL A 77 7.21 -19.15 -14.23
C VAL A 77 7.33 -20.42 -13.39
N PRO A 78 8.38 -20.60 -12.58
CA PRO A 78 8.51 -21.79 -11.75
C PRO A 78 7.37 -21.81 -10.73
N GLN A 79 6.39 -22.69 -10.95
CA GLN A 79 5.19 -22.84 -10.12
C GLN A 79 5.53 -23.11 -8.65
N ARG A 80 6.70 -23.72 -8.39
CA ARG A 80 7.23 -24.07 -7.05
C ARG A 80 7.31 -22.95 -6.00
N ARG A 81 7.25 -21.66 -6.37
CA ARG A 81 7.30 -20.55 -5.39
C ARG A 81 5.94 -19.98 -4.98
N ARG A 82 4.86 -20.29 -5.71
CA ARG A 82 3.52 -19.80 -5.36
C ARG A 82 2.91 -20.63 -4.23
N ASP A 83 3.07 -21.94 -4.31
CA ASP A 83 2.51 -22.89 -3.34
C ASP A 83 3.05 -22.62 -1.92
N SER A 84 4.35 -22.33 -1.79
CA SER A 84 4.98 -22.04 -0.49
C SER A 84 4.48 -20.75 0.18
N TRP A 85 4.12 -19.72 -0.60
CA TRP A 85 3.60 -18.48 -0.04
C TRP A 85 2.17 -18.64 0.47
N VAL A 86 1.34 -19.39 -0.27
CA VAL A 86 -0.04 -19.69 0.13
C VAL A 86 -0.05 -20.52 1.42
N GLU A 87 0.83 -21.50 1.53
CA GLU A 87 1.01 -22.30 2.76
C GLU A 87 1.48 -21.45 3.95
N ALA A 88 2.46 -20.56 3.74
CA ALA A 88 2.95 -19.66 4.77
C ALA A 88 1.86 -18.70 5.25
N HIS A 89 1.06 -18.16 4.31
CA HIS A 89 -0.07 -17.29 4.62
C HIS A 89 -1.14 -18.02 5.43
N ARG A 90 -1.53 -19.23 5.01
CA ARG A 90 -2.48 -20.09 5.73
C ARG A 90 -2.00 -20.37 7.15
N HIS A 91 -0.72 -20.70 7.31
CA HIS A 91 -0.13 -20.98 8.62
C HIS A 91 -0.11 -19.75 9.54
N ALA A 92 0.13 -18.55 8.99
CA ALA A 92 0.05 -17.30 9.73
C ALA A 92 -1.37 -16.98 10.22
N ILE A 93 -2.39 -17.22 9.38
CA ILE A 93 -3.80 -17.04 9.75
C ILE A 93 -4.17 -17.96 10.93
N LEU A 94 -3.85 -19.26 10.82
CA LEU A 94 -4.15 -20.24 11.88
C LEU A 94 -3.48 -19.89 13.21
N LYS A 95 -2.20 -19.51 13.20
CA LYS A 95 -1.49 -19.04 14.41
C LYS A 95 -2.14 -17.82 15.05
N THR A 96 -2.61 -16.89 14.22
CA THR A 96 -3.25 -15.67 14.71
C THR A 96 -4.61 -15.99 15.34
N LEU A 97 -5.39 -16.89 14.72
CA LEU A 97 -6.68 -17.36 15.26
C LEU A 97 -6.50 -18.11 16.59
N GLU A 98 -5.53 -19.03 16.66
CA GLU A 98 -5.23 -19.79 17.89
C GLU A 98 -4.90 -18.84 19.07
N ARG A 99 -4.04 -17.85 18.82
CA ARG A 99 -3.70 -16.84 19.82
C ARG A 99 -4.93 -16.04 20.26
N ARG A 100 -5.79 -15.64 19.33
CA ARG A 100 -7.02 -14.87 19.64
C ARG A 100 -8.02 -15.70 20.44
N LEU A 101 -8.15 -16.99 20.12
CA LEU A 101 -8.95 -17.94 20.91
C LEU A 101 -8.43 -18.09 22.34
N GLN A 102 -7.12 -18.22 22.52
CA GLN A 102 -6.51 -18.33 23.85
C GLN A 102 -6.74 -17.06 24.69
N VAL A 103 -6.63 -15.88 24.07
CA VAL A 103 -6.94 -14.61 24.73
C VAL A 103 -8.43 -14.53 25.07
N ALA A 104 -9.33 -14.84 24.14
CA ALA A 104 -10.77 -14.82 24.36
C ALA A 104 -11.20 -15.78 25.50
N ARG A 105 -10.58 -16.97 25.58
CA ARG A 105 -10.76 -17.93 26.68
C ARG A 105 -10.30 -17.36 28.01
N SER A 106 -9.13 -16.73 28.06
CA SER A 106 -8.63 -16.09 29.29
C SER A 106 -9.52 -14.92 29.76
N GLN A 107 -10.18 -14.23 28.83
CA GLN A 107 -11.10 -13.13 29.10
C GLN A 107 -12.54 -13.59 29.38
N GLY A 108 -12.87 -14.87 29.16
CA GLY A 108 -14.21 -15.42 29.34
C GLY A 108 -15.26 -14.91 28.35
N ASN A 109 -14.84 -14.32 27.22
CA ASN A 109 -15.76 -13.74 26.24
C ASN A 109 -16.32 -14.83 25.32
N LYS A 110 -17.50 -15.35 25.67
CA LYS A 110 -18.15 -16.48 24.97
C LYS A 110 -18.59 -16.16 23.54
N GLU A 111 -19.04 -14.92 23.28
CA GLU A 111 -19.45 -14.48 21.94
C GLU A 111 -18.26 -14.40 20.98
N LEU A 112 -17.11 -13.93 21.47
CA LEU A 112 -15.89 -13.88 20.67
C LEU A 112 -15.35 -15.29 20.37
N ILE A 113 -15.52 -16.23 21.29
CA ILE A 113 -15.11 -17.63 21.08
C ILE A 113 -15.95 -18.27 19.99
N SER A 114 -17.28 -18.12 20.00
CA SER A 114 -18.14 -18.71 18.98
C SER A 114 -17.84 -18.19 17.57
N LEU A 115 -17.63 -16.87 17.43
CA LEU A 115 -17.26 -16.28 16.14
C LEU A 115 -15.90 -16.77 15.63
N LEU A 116 -14.90 -16.90 16.52
CA LEU A 116 -13.58 -17.40 16.13
C LEU A 116 -13.60 -18.89 15.79
N GLU A 117 -14.49 -19.69 16.39
CA GLU A 117 -14.70 -21.10 16.04
C GLU A 117 -15.37 -21.26 14.67
N GLU A 118 -16.31 -20.38 14.32
CA GLU A 118 -16.89 -20.31 12.97
C GLU A 118 -15.83 -19.91 11.92
N GLU A 119 -15.01 -18.90 12.21
CA GLU A 119 -13.89 -18.51 11.34
C GLU A 119 -12.90 -19.68 11.18
N TRP A 120 -12.61 -20.42 12.26
CA TRP A 120 -11.73 -21.60 12.19
C TRP A 120 -12.25 -22.65 11.22
N GLN A 121 -13.56 -22.93 11.22
CA GLN A 121 -14.18 -23.90 10.31
C GLN A 121 -14.10 -23.49 8.83
N GLN A 122 -14.00 -22.20 8.53
CA GLN A 122 -13.87 -21.71 7.16
C GLN A 122 -12.44 -21.84 6.60
N PHE A 123 -11.42 -21.85 7.47
CA PHE A 123 -10.01 -21.91 7.09
C PHE A 123 -9.33 -23.28 7.33
N ALA A 124 -9.98 -24.18 8.07
CA ALA A 124 -9.60 -25.59 8.24
C ALA A 124 -9.81 -26.40 6.95
#